data_AF-A0A2E6ER73-F1
#
_entry.id   AF-A0A2E6ER73-F1
#
_cell.length_a   1.000
_cell.length_b   1.000
_cell.length_c   1.000
_cell.angle_alpha   90.00
_cell.angle_beta   90.00
_cell.angle_gamma   90.00
#
_symmetry.space_group_name_H-M   'P 1'
#
loop_
_entity.id
_entity.type
_entity.pdbx_description
1 polymer ?
#
loop_
_entity_poly.entity_id
_entity_poly.type
_entity_poly.pdbx_seq_one_letter_code
_entity_poly.pdbx_strand_id
1 'polypeptide(L)'
;MPVDVRPQLSLLCYLFLLLLSCGCAQLSDGVMFGQLGDDDDSAGDDDDSVGDDDDSAGDDDDSVGDDDDSVGDDDDVTSDCGLGWLLPSDEPVSFSAQVLPIFLDHCADCHTLKGLGKLYLTSQQAYEQLVGVPNLLNYQDLPRVQAGDPQGSYLIHKILDCGASDPLWGYFQAPMPPPLPDSVPLEPEEIAIIWSWVAQGAENN
;
A
#
# COMPACT_ATOMS: atom_id res chain seq x y z
N MET A 1 -17.40 -7.77 75.64
CA MET A 1 -17.49 -9.09 74.97
C MET A 1 -16.70 -8.99 73.68
N PRO A 2 -15.49 -9.55 73.57
CA PRO A 2 -14.71 -9.48 72.34
C PRO A 2 -15.20 -10.54 71.34
N VAL A 3 -15.52 -10.11 70.12
CA VAL A 3 -15.83 -10.98 68.99
C VAL A 3 -14.51 -11.45 68.37
N ASP A 4 -14.27 -12.76 68.46
CA ASP A 4 -13.16 -13.48 67.84
C ASP A 4 -13.40 -13.52 66.31
N VAL A 5 -12.60 -12.78 65.53
CA VAL A 5 -12.67 -12.79 64.06
C VAL A 5 -11.49 -13.61 63.55
N ARG A 6 -11.68 -14.93 63.45
CA ARG A 6 -10.73 -15.80 62.75
C ARG A 6 -10.97 -15.70 61.24
N PRO A 7 -9.95 -15.38 60.43
CA PRO A 7 -10.10 -15.40 58.98
C PRO A 7 -10.25 -16.86 58.53
N GLN A 8 -11.42 -17.21 58.01
CA GLN A 8 -11.62 -18.48 57.32
C GLN A 8 -10.89 -18.38 55.98
N LEU A 9 -9.62 -18.78 55.96
CA LEU A 9 -8.88 -19.03 54.72
C LEU A 9 -9.62 -20.13 53.96
N SER A 10 -10.41 -19.71 52.97
CA SER A 10 -11.17 -20.58 52.09
C SER A 10 -10.22 -21.54 51.37
N LEU A 11 -10.52 -22.83 51.47
CA LEU A 11 -9.81 -23.97 50.87
C LEU A 11 -9.55 -23.80 49.36
N LEU A 12 -10.30 -22.92 48.68
CA LEU A 12 -10.09 -22.54 47.28
C LEU A 12 -8.78 -21.78 46.99
N CYS A 13 -8.19 -21.10 47.99
CA CYS A 13 -6.94 -20.36 47.78
C CYS A 13 -5.73 -21.30 47.67
N TYR A 14 -5.77 -22.46 48.33
CA TYR A 14 -4.73 -23.49 48.22
C TYR A 14 -4.80 -24.28 46.90
N LEU A 15 -5.99 -24.42 46.30
CA LEU A 15 -6.15 -25.12 45.03
C LEU A 15 -5.62 -24.30 43.84
N PHE A 16 -5.62 -22.97 43.95
CA PHE A 16 -5.10 -22.07 42.90
C PHE A 16 -3.56 -21.94 42.91
N LEU A 17 -2.91 -22.22 44.04
CA LEU A 17 -1.44 -22.17 44.16
C LEU A 17 -0.74 -23.46 43.70
N LEU A 18 -1.46 -24.57 43.48
CA LEU A 18 -0.88 -25.85 43.05
C LEU A 18 -0.81 -26.04 41.53
N LEU A 19 -1.48 -25.20 40.72
CA LEU A 19 -1.44 -25.27 39.26
C LEU A 19 -0.30 -24.48 38.61
N LEU A 20 0.55 -23.82 39.40
CA LEU A 20 1.67 -22.99 38.92
C LEU A 20 3.04 -23.68 38.97
N SER A 21 3.10 -25.02 38.94
CA SER A 21 4.36 -25.77 39.12
C SER A 21 4.62 -26.94 38.15
N CYS A 22 3.92 -27.04 37.01
CA CYS A 22 4.24 -28.05 36.00
C CYS A 22 4.36 -27.44 34.61
N GLY A 23 5.61 -27.21 34.17
CA GLY A 23 5.89 -26.72 32.81
C GLY A 23 7.31 -26.22 32.55
N CYS A 24 8.33 -26.68 33.27
CA CYS A 24 9.72 -26.51 32.88
C CYS A 24 10.39 -27.89 32.81
N ALA A 25 10.31 -28.52 31.64
CA ALA A 25 11.22 -29.58 31.24
C ALA A 25 11.95 -29.08 29.98
N GLN A 26 13.25 -28.96 30.16
CA GLN A 26 14.27 -28.43 29.27
C GLN A 26 15.03 -29.62 28.65
N LEU A 27 15.87 -29.33 27.64
CA LEU A 27 16.99 -30.15 27.11
C LEU A 27 16.61 -31.06 25.92
N SER A 28 16.96 -30.70 24.69
CA SER A 28 18.28 -30.68 24.04
C SER A 28 18.71 -32.06 23.51
N ASP A 29 18.63 -32.21 22.20
CA ASP A 29 19.56 -32.92 21.29
C ASP A 29 19.07 -32.50 19.89
N GLY A 30 19.85 -31.84 19.03
CA GLY A 30 21.17 -32.27 18.60
C GLY A 30 21.02 -33.02 17.28
N VAL A 31 21.34 -32.31 16.19
CA VAL A 31 21.72 -32.79 14.83
C VAL A 31 20.70 -33.57 13.96
N MET A 32 20.29 -32.95 12.85
CA MET A 32 20.49 -33.50 11.50
C MET A 32 20.64 -32.36 10.49
N PHE A 33 21.88 -31.85 10.40
CA PHE A 33 22.38 -31.22 9.19
C PHE A 33 22.37 -32.28 8.08
N GLY A 34 21.41 -32.17 7.15
CA GLY A 34 21.43 -32.83 5.87
C GLY A 34 22.37 -32.08 4.94
N GLN A 35 23.59 -32.60 4.85
CA GLN A 35 24.69 -32.14 4.01
C GLN A 35 24.57 -32.73 2.59
N LEU A 36 25.19 -32.00 1.64
CA LEU A 36 25.59 -32.38 0.28
C LEU A 36 24.55 -32.22 -0.84
N GLY A 37 24.71 -31.08 -1.53
CA GLY A 37 24.36 -30.85 -2.92
C GLY A 37 25.28 -29.74 -3.41
N ASP A 38 26.58 -30.04 -3.50
CA ASP A 38 27.49 -29.34 -4.42
C ASP A 38 27.05 -29.68 -5.86
N ASP A 39 27.26 -28.74 -6.79
CA ASP A 39 27.39 -28.87 -8.27
C ASP A 39 26.94 -27.49 -8.85
N ASP A 40 27.82 -26.50 -8.96
CA ASP A 40 28.71 -26.20 -10.10
C ASP A 40 27.99 -26.03 -11.46
N ASP A 41 28.47 -25.03 -12.24
CA ASP A 41 28.17 -24.69 -13.66
C ASP A 41 27.01 -23.69 -13.91
N SER A 42 27.16 -22.50 -14.51
CA SER A 42 28.29 -21.78 -15.12
C SER A 42 27.95 -20.29 -15.17
N ALA A 43 28.88 -19.43 -14.73
CA ALA A 43 28.96 -18.07 -15.24
C ALA A 43 29.50 -18.19 -16.67
N GLY A 44 28.61 -18.04 -17.66
CA GLY A 44 29.00 -17.87 -19.04
C GLY A 44 29.41 -16.43 -19.27
N ASP A 45 30.70 -16.15 -19.05
CA ASP A 45 31.41 -15.11 -19.78
C ASP A 45 31.59 -15.65 -21.22
N ASP A 46 30.99 -14.98 -22.21
CA ASP A 46 31.35 -15.10 -23.62
C ASP A 46 31.24 -13.69 -24.25
N ASP A 47 32.34 -12.97 -24.07
CA ASP A 47 33.11 -12.21 -25.04
C ASP A 47 32.55 -11.98 -26.48
N ASP A 48 32.92 -10.79 -26.97
CA ASP A 48 33.18 -10.41 -28.35
C ASP A 48 32.01 -10.06 -29.28
N SER A 49 31.77 -8.74 -29.41
CA SER A 49 32.06 -8.01 -30.67
C SER A 49 31.94 -6.49 -30.47
N VAL A 50 33.04 -5.87 -30.02
CA VAL A 50 33.31 -4.47 -30.37
C VAL A 50 33.67 -4.45 -31.86
N GLY A 51 32.66 -4.17 -32.68
CA GLY A 51 32.83 -3.73 -34.06
C GLY A 51 32.80 -2.22 -34.10
N ASP A 52 33.98 -1.61 -34.03
CA ASP A 52 34.21 -0.27 -34.56
C ASP A 52 34.08 -0.30 -36.10
N ASP A 53 33.89 0.90 -36.67
CA ASP A 53 34.02 1.26 -38.10
C ASP A 53 32.73 1.19 -38.95
N ASP A 54 32.04 2.31 -39.17
CA ASP A 54 32.46 3.27 -40.20
C ASP A 54 31.46 4.43 -40.38
N ASP A 55 32.03 5.63 -40.41
CA ASP A 55 31.38 6.90 -40.72
C ASP A 55 30.71 6.91 -42.10
N SER A 56 29.49 7.42 -42.15
CA SER A 56 28.99 8.10 -43.34
C SER A 56 28.22 9.34 -42.89
N ALA A 57 28.96 10.43 -42.75
CA ALA A 57 28.41 11.77 -42.84
C ALA A 57 27.83 11.95 -44.26
N GLY A 58 26.51 11.85 -44.36
CA GLY A 58 25.72 12.28 -45.50
C GLY A 58 24.77 13.37 -45.02
N ASP A 59 25.21 14.62 -45.17
CA ASP A 59 24.40 15.80 -45.00
C ASP A 59 23.34 15.92 -46.13
N ASP A 60 22.29 16.67 -45.82
CA ASP A 60 21.42 17.46 -46.71
C ASP A 60 20.05 16.89 -47.17
N ASP A 61 19.04 17.44 -46.48
CA ASP A 61 17.90 18.22 -47.02
C ASP A 61 16.59 17.53 -47.48
N ASP A 62 15.58 17.81 -46.64
CA ASP A 62 14.26 18.39 -46.95
C ASP A 62 13.10 17.54 -47.54
N SER A 63 12.15 17.30 -46.63
CA SER A 63 10.73 17.70 -46.74
C SER A 63 9.79 16.97 -47.70
N VAL A 64 9.14 15.93 -47.17
CA VAL A 64 7.71 15.60 -47.29
C VAL A 64 7.43 14.71 -46.07
N GLY A 65 6.64 15.12 -45.08
CA GLY A 65 5.22 15.38 -45.23
C GLY A 65 4.45 14.07 -45.13
N ASP A 66 4.69 13.28 -44.08
CA ASP A 66 3.83 12.17 -43.69
C ASP A 66 3.39 12.40 -42.24
N ASP A 67 2.12 12.76 -42.12
CA ASP A 67 1.33 12.66 -40.92
C ASP A 67 1.32 11.18 -40.50
N ASP A 68 2.19 10.80 -39.57
CA ASP A 68 2.10 9.49 -38.92
C ASP A 68 1.93 9.72 -37.42
N ASP A 69 0.68 9.53 -36.98
CA ASP A 69 0.22 9.46 -35.60
C ASP A 69 0.83 8.23 -34.90
N SER A 70 2.15 8.20 -34.80
CA SER A 70 2.83 7.40 -33.79
C SER A 70 2.73 8.17 -32.49
N VAL A 71 1.57 8.07 -31.86
CA VAL A 71 1.44 8.17 -30.40
C VAL A 71 2.61 7.34 -29.87
N GLY A 72 3.61 8.00 -29.32
CA GLY A 72 4.85 7.35 -28.93
C GLY A 72 4.52 6.13 -28.07
N ASP A 73 5.09 4.99 -28.46
CA ASP A 73 5.25 3.79 -27.63
C ASP A 73 6.19 4.11 -26.44
N ASP A 74 5.88 5.16 -25.67
CA ASP A 74 6.47 5.44 -24.36
C ASP A 74 5.74 4.58 -23.32
N ASP A 75 5.69 3.26 -23.57
CA ASP A 75 5.20 2.20 -22.69
C ASP A 75 6.18 1.90 -21.54
N ASP A 76 6.82 2.94 -21.00
CA ASP A 76 7.77 2.86 -19.88
C ASP A 76 7.49 3.91 -18.78
N VAL A 77 6.26 4.41 -18.68
CA VAL A 77 5.72 4.69 -17.34
C VAL A 77 5.42 3.33 -16.70
N THR A 78 6.48 2.62 -16.30
CA THR A 78 6.36 1.52 -15.35
C THR A 78 5.71 2.13 -14.13
N SER A 79 4.38 2.00 -14.05
CA SER A 79 3.69 2.43 -12.87
C SER A 79 4.21 1.57 -11.74
N ASP A 80 4.81 2.20 -10.74
CA ASP A 80 5.31 1.55 -9.52
C ASP A 80 4.19 0.77 -8.79
N CYS A 81 2.93 1.02 -9.17
CA CYS A 81 1.75 0.35 -8.64
C CYS A 81 1.22 -0.81 -9.48
N GLY A 82 1.87 -1.21 -10.58
CA GLY A 82 1.46 -2.38 -11.37
C GLY A 82 0.04 -2.27 -11.96
N LEU A 83 -0.30 -1.07 -12.45
CA LEU A 83 -1.67 -0.65 -12.81
C LEU A 83 -2.23 -1.24 -14.12
N GLY A 84 -1.64 -2.30 -14.67
CA GLY A 84 -2.07 -2.87 -15.95
C GLY A 84 -3.54 -3.36 -15.97
N TRP A 85 -4.19 -3.43 -14.81
CA TRP A 85 -5.60 -3.79 -14.62
C TRP A 85 -6.52 -2.61 -14.29
N LEU A 86 -5.98 -1.41 -14.02
CA LEU A 86 -6.74 -0.20 -13.67
C LEU A 86 -6.88 0.71 -14.88
N LEU A 87 -8.02 0.60 -15.56
CA LEU A 87 -8.38 1.54 -16.62
C LEU A 87 -9.34 2.59 -16.06
N PRO A 88 -9.04 3.90 -16.22
CA PRO A 88 -9.96 4.95 -15.81
C PRO A 88 -11.25 4.88 -16.63
N SER A 89 -12.37 5.15 -15.99
CA SER A 89 -13.68 5.27 -16.65
C SER A 89 -13.75 6.53 -17.50
N ASP A 90 -14.31 6.42 -18.71
CA ASP A 90 -14.67 7.56 -19.56
C ASP A 90 -15.93 8.28 -19.06
N GLU A 91 -16.79 7.58 -18.30
CA GLU A 91 -17.98 8.17 -17.69
C GLU A 91 -17.61 8.99 -16.44
N PRO A 92 -18.20 10.18 -16.25
CA PRO A 92 -17.95 11.01 -15.07
C PRO A 92 -18.30 10.28 -13.77
N VAL A 93 -17.35 10.27 -12.84
CA VAL A 93 -17.52 9.71 -11.50
C VAL A 93 -17.96 10.81 -10.54
N SER A 94 -19.07 10.58 -9.85
CA SER A 94 -19.55 11.50 -8.83
C SER A 94 -18.90 11.24 -7.46
N PHE A 95 -18.34 12.29 -6.85
CA PHE A 95 -17.81 12.18 -5.49
C PHE A 95 -18.92 11.81 -4.50
N SER A 96 -20.04 12.55 -4.52
CA SER A 96 -21.10 12.36 -3.53
C SER A 96 -21.85 11.04 -3.70
N ALA A 97 -22.02 10.57 -4.94
CA ALA A 97 -22.81 9.38 -5.24
C ALA A 97 -22.01 8.08 -5.28
N GLN A 98 -20.71 8.11 -5.63
CA GLN A 98 -19.91 6.90 -5.86
C GLN A 98 -18.70 6.81 -4.93
N VAL A 99 -17.94 7.88 -4.75
CA VAL A 99 -16.67 7.85 -3.98
C VAL A 99 -16.92 7.94 -2.48
N LEU A 100 -17.75 8.90 -2.06
CA LEU A 100 -18.03 9.14 -0.65
C LEU A 100 -18.63 7.91 0.05
N PRO A 101 -19.59 7.16 -0.54
CA PRO A 101 -20.08 5.92 0.07
C PRO A 101 -18.96 4.91 0.37
N ILE A 102 -18.00 4.73 -0.54
CA ILE A 102 -16.85 3.83 -0.35
C ILE A 102 -16.04 4.29 0.88
N PHE A 103 -15.73 5.58 0.99
CA PHE A 103 -14.99 6.09 2.15
C PHE A 103 -15.77 5.96 3.47
N LEU A 104 -17.08 6.10 3.44
CA LEU A 104 -17.91 5.95 4.63
C LEU A 104 -18.00 4.49 5.08
N ASP A 105 -18.03 3.54 4.14
CA ASP A 105 -18.14 2.12 4.46
C ASP A 105 -16.81 1.51 4.91
N HIS A 106 -15.71 1.83 4.21
CA HIS A 106 -14.42 1.16 4.44
C HIS A 106 -13.46 1.94 5.34
N CYS A 107 -13.61 3.27 5.47
CA CYS A 107 -12.57 4.11 6.05
C CYS A 107 -13.00 4.87 7.31
N ALA A 108 -14.26 5.31 7.37
CA ALA A 108 -14.72 6.28 8.38
C ALA A 108 -14.63 5.77 9.84
N ASP A 109 -14.76 4.47 10.07
CA ASP A 109 -14.71 3.88 11.41
C ASP A 109 -13.35 4.05 12.09
N CYS A 110 -12.25 4.02 11.31
CA CYS A 110 -10.90 4.26 11.82
C CYS A 110 -10.47 5.73 11.64
N HIS A 111 -10.89 6.37 10.54
CA HIS A 111 -10.59 7.77 10.23
C HIS A 111 -11.56 8.73 10.90
N THR A 112 -11.50 8.74 12.23
CA THR A 112 -12.26 9.62 13.11
C THR A 112 -11.41 10.82 13.57
N LEU A 113 -12.02 11.78 14.29
CA LEU A 113 -11.28 12.86 14.96
C LEU A 113 -10.13 12.39 15.87
N LYS A 114 -10.21 11.16 16.38
CA LYS A 114 -9.19 10.55 17.24
C LYS A 114 -8.32 9.53 16.49
N GLY A 115 -8.59 9.31 15.19
CA GLY A 115 -7.90 8.36 14.34
C GLY A 115 -6.47 8.81 14.00
N LEU A 116 -5.65 7.85 13.59
CA LEU A 116 -4.29 8.10 13.13
C LEU A 116 -4.30 8.88 11.79
N GLY A 117 -3.22 9.61 11.51
CA GLY A 117 -3.09 10.42 10.29
C GLY A 117 -3.91 11.72 10.26
N LYS A 118 -4.60 12.07 11.36
CA LYS A 118 -5.51 13.22 11.53
C LYS A 118 -6.41 13.43 10.30
N LEU A 119 -6.96 12.32 9.82
CA LEU A 119 -7.93 12.30 8.73
C LEU A 119 -9.28 11.98 9.35
N TYR A 120 -10.23 12.90 9.18
CA TYR A 120 -11.60 12.72 9.68
C TYR A 120 -12.56 12.62 8.48
N LEU A 121 -13.05 11.41 8.24
CA LEU A 121 -13.95 11.12 7.12
C LEU A 121 -15.39 11.13 7.61
N THR A 122 -16.15 12.11 7.15
CA THR A 122 -17.61 12.18 7.27
C THR A 122 -18.21 12.65 5.96
N SER A 123 -19.52 12.53 5.81
CA SER A 123 -20.22 13.04 4.63
C SER A 123 -20.06 14.55 4.42
N GLN A 124 -19.75 15.32 5.46
CA GLN A 124 -19.53 16.76 5.37
C GLN A 124 -18.07 17.14 5.16
N GLN A 125 -17.12 16.32 5.61
CA GLN A 125 -15.71 16.73 5.70
C GLN A 125 -14.78 15.96 4.78
N ALA A 126 -15.19 14.80 4.25
CA ALA A 126 -14.31 13.91 3.50
C ALA A 126 -13.58 14.63 2.35
N TYR A 127 -14.31 15.40 1.54
CA TYR A 127 -13.71 16.12 0.39
C TYR A 127 -12.61 17.10 0.82
N GLU A 128 -12.93 18.02 1.74
CA GLU A 128 -12.01 19.05 2.23
C GLU A 128 -10.82 18.48 3.01
N GLN A 129 -10.93 17.24 3.49
CA GLN A 129 -9.85 16.54 4.16
C GLN A 129 -8.94 15.78 3.20
N LEU A 130 -9.34 15.57 1.94
CA LEU A 130 -8.61 14.72 0.99
C LEU A 130 -7.93 15.55 -0.10
N VAL A 131 -8.69 16.38 -0.82
CA VAL A 131 -8.21 16.98 -2.07
C VAL A 131 -7.28 18.16 -1.78
N GLY A 132 -6.04 18.07 -2.25
CA GLY A 132 -5.00 19.09 -2.05
C GLY A 132 -4.48 19.21 -0.61
N VAL A 133 -4.87 18.31 0.29
CA VAL A 133 -4.44 18.34 1.69
C VAL A 133 -3.13 17.56 1.85
N PRO A 134 -2.07 18.14 2.44
CA PRO A 134 -0.82 17.41 2.67
C PRO A 134 -1.01 16.13 3.49
N ASN A 135 -0.28 15.06 3.14
CA ASN A 135 -0.21 13.90 4.01
C ASN A 135 0.62 14.22 5.27
N LEU A 136 0.24 13.68 6.43
CA LEU A 136 0.92 14.00 7.70
C LEU A 136 2.16 13.17 7.99
N LEU A 137 2.49 12.24 7.10
CA LEU A 137 3.69 11.44 7.20
C LEU A 137 4.84 12.07 6.38
N ASN A 138 4.60 13.22 5.74
CA ASN A 138 5.52 13.93 4.85
C ASN A 138 6.17 12.98 3.82
N TYR A 139 5.41 11.98 3.36
CA TYR A 139 5.87 11.06 2.33
C TYR A 139 5.92 11.79 1.00
N GLN A 140 7.13 11.96 0.45
CA GLN A 140 7.43 12.63 -0.84
C GLN A 140 6.69 13.96 -1.06
N ASP A 141 6.27 14.62 0.01
CA ASP A 141 5.38 15.79 -0.01
C ASP A 141 4.09 15.63 -0.85
N LEU A 142 3.63 14.38 -1.07
CA LEU A 142 2.40 14.11 -1.82
C LEU A 142 1.18 14.63 -1.04
N PRO A 143 0.20 15.27 -1.69
CA PRO A 143 -1.10 15.46 -1.07
C PRO A 143 -1.81 14.11 -0.89
N ARG A 144 -2.78 14.06 0.03
CA ARG A 144 -3.68 12.92 0.21
C ARG A 144 -4.33 12.54 -1.12
N VAL A 145 -4.85 13.54 -1.85
CA VAL A 145 -5.30 13.43 -3.23
C VAL A 145 -4.78 14.62 -4.03
N GLN A 146 -4.06 14.35 -5.12
CA GLN A 146 -3.69 15.31 -6.16
C GLN A 146 -4.71 15.19 -7.29
N ALA A 147 -5.52 16.23 -7.51
CA ALA A 147 -6.50 16.25 -8.58
C ALA A 147 -5.83 16.06 -9.95
N GLY A 148 -6.35 15.15 -10.77
CA GLY A 148 -5.85 14.82 -12.09
C GLY A 148 -4.61 13.91 -12.11
N ASP A 149 -4.07 13.55 -10.95
CA ASP A 149 -2.86 12.73 -10.85
C ASP A 149 -3.02 11.63 -9.78
N PRO A 150 -3.57 10.47 -10.16
CA PRO A 150 -3.68 9.32 -9.26
C PRO A 150 -2.33 8.83 -8.75
N GLN A 151 -1.29 8.81 -9.60
CA GLN A 151 0.04 8.32 -9.20
C GLN A 151 0.74 9.29 -8.24
N GLY A 152 0.47 10.59 -8.34
CA GLY A 152 0.89 11.60 -7.36
C GLY A 152 0.01 11.71 -6.12
N SER A 153 -0.98 10.82 -5.94
CA SER A 153 -1.91 10.87 -4.81
C SER A 153 -1.55 9.86 -3.73
N TYR A 154 -1.25 10.32 -2.52
CA TYR A 154 -0.89 9.44 -1.39
C TYR A 154 -1.97 8.38 -1.08
N LEU A 155 -3.25 8.72 -1.27
CA LEU A 155 -4.37 7.77 -1.11
C LEU A 155 -4.21 6.55 -2.01
N ILE A 156 -3.84 6.75 -3.28
CA ILE A 156 -3.71 5.67 -4.26
C ILE A 156 -2.61 4.70 -3.86
N HIS A 157 -1.48 5.23 -3.39
CA HIS A 157 -0.38 4.43 -2.83
C HIS A 157 -0.84 3.57 -1.66
N LYS A 158 -1.71 4.11 -0.81
CA LYS A 158 -2.26 3.38 0.35
C LYS A 158 -3.19 2.25 -0.03
N ILE A 159 -4.11 2.47 -0.97
CA ILE A 159 -5.14 1.48 -1.29
C ILE A 159 -4.64 0.39 -2.23
N LEU A 160 -3.55 0.65 -2.95
CA LEU A 160 -2.89 -0.32 -3.83
C LEU A 160 -1.72 -1.05 -3.21
N ASP A 161 -1.31 -0.68 -2.00
CA ASP A 161 -0.09 -1.18 -1.37
C ASP A 161 1.17 -0.97 -2.23
N CYS A 162 1.18 0.07 -3.06
CA CYS A 162 2.31 0.35 -3.93
C CYS A 162 3.36 1.23 -3.25
N GLY A 163 4.61 1.05 -3.66
CA GLY A 163 5.76 1.61 -2.97
C GLY A 163 6.12 0.88 -1.67
N ALA A 164 5.58 -0.31 -1.40
CA ALA A 164 5.87 -1.06 -0.16
C ALA A 164 7.36 -1.43 0.03
N SER A 165 8.12 -1.46 -1.07
CA SER A 165 9.57 -1.66 -1.09
C SER A 165 10.37 -0.37 -0.83
N ASP A 166 9.74 0.82 -0.84
CA ASP A 166 10.39 2.09 -0.52
C ASP A 166 10.72 2.16 0.99
N PRO A 167 11.99 2.32 1.38
CA PRO A 167 12.38 2.46 2.78
C PRO A 167 11.75 3.66 3.50
N LEU A 168 11.35 4.71 2.77
CA LEU A 168 10.57 5.85 3.29
C LEU A 168 9.13 5.43 3.62
N TRP A 169 8.60 4.45 2.89
CA TRP A 169 7.34 3.80 3.17
C TRP A 169 7.43 2.94 4.45
N GLY A 170 8.54 2.21 4.64
CA GLY A 170 8.75 1.29 5.77
C GLY A 170 8.98 1.90 7.17
N TYR A 171 7.90 2.18 7.92
CA TYR A 171 7.73 2.00 9.39
C TYR A 171 6.31 2.40 9.86
N PHE A 172 5.62 3.27 9.10
CA PHE A 172 4.28 3.79 9.42
C PHE A 172 3.25 3.62 8.28
N GLN A 173 3.53 2.81 7.26
CA GLN A 173 2.81 2.93 5.99
C GLN A 173 2.05 1.71 5.45
N ALA A 174 1.58 0.80 6.31
CA ALA A 174 0.68 -0.31 5.89
C ALA A 174 -0.44 0.12 4.91
N PRO A 175 -0.91 -0.80 4.05
CA PRO A 175 -2.00 -0.54 3.13
C PRO A 175 -3.27 -0.15 3.88
N MET A 176 -4.17 0.56 3.19
CA MET A 176 -5.47 0.96 3.72
C MET A 176 -6.60 0.38 2.88
N PRO A 177 -7.66 -0.16 3.49
CA PRO A 177 -7.82 -0.41 4.93
C PRO A 177 -6.74 -1.37 5.50
N PRO A 178 -6.32 -1.21 6.77
CA PRO A 178 -5.27 -2.04 7.35
C PRO A 178 -5.75 -3.49 7.44
N PRO A 179 -4.91 -4.52 7.23
CA PRO A 179 -5.34 -5.93 7.22
C PRO A 179 -5.63 -6.44 8.65
N LEU A 180 -6.72 -5.99 9.24
CA LEU A 180 -7.20 -6.37 10.57
C LEU A 180 -8.41 -7.33 10.43
N PRO A 181 -8.74 -8.13 11.46
CA PRO A 181 -9.86 -9.08 11.37
C PRO A 181 -11.22 -8.47 11.01
N ASP A 182 -11.45 -7.22 11.42
CA ASP A 182 -12.73 -6.52 11.26
C ASP A 182 -12.72 -5.50 10.10
N SER A 183 -11.61 -5.36 9.37
CA SER A 183 -11.52 -4.48 8.20
C SER A 183 -11.87 -5.24 6.93
N VAL A 184 -12.68 -4.63 6.07
CA VAL A 184 -12.98 -5.16 4.74
C VAL A 184 -12.09 -4.45 3.72
N PRO A 185 -11.23 -5.17 2.98
CA PRO A 185 -10.45 -4.60 1.88
C PRO A 185 -11.37 -3.99 0.81
N LEU A 186 -10.84 -3.05 0.04
CA LEU A 186 -11.56 -2.52 -1.13
C LEU A 186 -11.55 -3.56 -2.25
N GLU A 187 -12.68 -3.68 -2.94
CA GLU A 187 -12.76 -4.48 -4.16
C GLU A 187 -12.08 -3.75 -5.34
N PRO A 188 -11.58 -4.47 -6.36
CA PRO A 188 -10.92 -3.86 -7.51
C PRO A 188 -11.78 -2.79 -8.21
N GLU A 189 -13.09 -2.98 -8.27
CA GLU A 189 -14.03 -2.02 -8.86
C GLU A 189 -14.14 -0.73 -8.04
N GLU A 190 -14.05 -0.81 -6.72
CA GLU A 190 -14.08 0.36 -5.83
C GLU A 190 -12.80 1.17 -5.96
N ILE A 191 -11.67 0.48 -6.07
CA ILE A 191 -10.37 1.09 -6.37
C ILE A 191 -10.44 1.78 -7.73
N ALA A 192 -11.03 1.15 -8.75
CA ALA A 192 -11.19 1.75 -10.07
C ALA A 192 -12.08 3.01 -10.05
N ILE A 193 -13.13 3.04 -9.24
CA ILE A 193 -13.97 4.24 -9.02
C ILE A 193 -13.14 5.38 -8.42
N ILE A 194 -12.39 5.10 -7.34
CA ILE A 194 -11.55 6.12 -6.67
C ILE A 194 -10.46 6.61 -7.64
N TRP A 195 -9.80 5.69 -8.33
CA TRP A 195 -8.79 5.99 -9.35
C TRP A 195 -9.33 6.92 -10.42
N SER A 196 -10.48 6.55 -11.00
CA SER A 196 -11.13 7.32 -12.07
C SER A 196 -11.55 8.71 -11.58
N TRP A 197 -12.11 8.81 -10.37
CA TRP A 197 -12.44 10.11 -9.78
C TRP A 197 -11.22 11.02 -9.66
N VAL A 198 -10.09 10.50 -9.18
CA VAL A 198 -8.84 11.28 -9.10
C VAL A 198 -8.36 11.69 -10.49
N ALA A 199 -8.35 10.75 -11.45
CA ALA A 199 -7.93 11.00 -12.83
C ALA A 199 -8.81 12.07 -13.52
N GLN A 200 -10.10 12.10 -13.22
CA GLN A 200 -11.06 13.08 -13.73
C GLN A 200 -11.02 14.43 -13.01
N GLY A 201 -9.98 14.69 -12.19
CA GLY A 201 -9.79 15.98 -11.53
C GLY A 201 -10.36 16.07 -10.10
N ALA A 202 -10.76 14.93 -9.52
CA ALA A 202 -11.24 14.82 -8.15
C ALA A 202 -12.34 15.85 -7.79
N GLU A 203 -13.35 16.00 -8.66
CA GLU A 203 -14.43 16.99 -8.46
C GLU A 203 -15.31 16.70 -7.24
N ASN A 204 -15.93 17.73 -6.67
CA ASN A 204 -16.95 17.60 -5.61
C ASN A 204 -18.37 17.76 -6.20
N ASN A 205 -18.89 16.70 -6.80
CA ASN A 205 -20.13 16.71 -7.62
C ASN A 205 -21.17 15.67 -7.19
#